data_AF-A0A318UKC9-F1
#
_entry.id   AF-A0A318UKC9-F1
#
_cell.length_a   1.000
_cell.length_b   1.000
_cell.length_c   1.000
_cell.angle_alpha   90.00
_cell.angle_beta   90.00
_cell.angle_gamma   90.00
#
_symmetry.space_group_name_H-M   'P 1'
#
loop_
_entity.id
_entity.type
_entity.pdbx_description
1 polymer ?
#
loop_
_entity_poly.entity_id
_entity_poly.type
_entity_poly.pdbx_seq_one_letter_code
_entity_poly.pdbx_strand_id
1 'polypeptide(L)'
;MKTQDVKFKVTKIEDSRKNGSTIEIGSIYDGILNKNNNAVWFNDVNDQSWVFWVNDTCELIDQNEQFLTELEQQVVSALKDGDDFEDMPTECIENLEDRTGMSTKVLRGVLSSLIKKDIVQSGEFPNGLTAFHYRGISHS
;
A
#
# COMPACT_ATOMS: atom_id res chain seq x y z
N MET A 1 -7.22 13.58 22.31
CA MET A 1 -6.14 12.99 21.51
C MET A 1 -6.77 12.26 20.34
N LYS A 2 -6.23 12.39 19.12
CA LYS A 2 -6.68 11.61 17.97
C LYS A 2 -5.78 10.37 17.87
N THR A 3 -6.31 9.23 18.30
CA THR A 3 -5.68 7.92 18.14
C THR A 3 -6.36 7.16 17.01
N GLN A 4 -5.61 6.33 16.29
CA GLN A 4 -6.12 5.49 15.22
C GLN A 4 -5.40 4.14 15.27
N ASP A 5 -6.16 3.04 15.19
CA ASP A 5 -5.59 1.71 14.98
C ASP A 5 -4.97 1.63 13.59
N VAL A 6 -3.70 1.24 13.53
CA VAL A 6 -2.91 1.15 12.31
C VAL A 6 -2.11 -0.14 12.30
N LYS A 7 -1.71 -0.58 11.11
CA LYS A 7 -0.63 -1.54 10.99
C LYS A 7 0.64 -0.80 10.59
N PHE A 8 1.76 -1.25 11.11
CA PHE A 8 3.04 -0.64 10.86
C PHE A 8 4.10 -1.70 10.64
N LYS A 9 5.02 -1.42 9.73
CA LYS A 9 6.21 -2.23 9.48
C LYS A 9 7.38 -1.63 10.21
N VAL A 10 8.10 -2.44 10.97
CA VAL A 10 9.30 -2.00 11.69
C VAL A 10 10.45 -1.89 10.70
N THR A 11 11.06 -0.72 10.59
CA THR A 11 12.22 -0.49 9.70
C THR A 11 13.53 -0.46 10.49
N LYS A 12 13.47 -0.10 11.78
CA LYS A 12 14.62 0.06 12.64
C LYS A 12 14.25 -0.17 14.11
N ILE A 13 15.15 -0.79 14.87
CA ILE A 13 15.03 -0.96 16.32
C ILE A 13 16.18 -0.22 16.98
N GLU A 14 15.89 0.80 17.78
CA GLU A 14 16.90 1.61 18.46
C GLU A 14 17.09 1.25 19.94
N ASP A 15 16.03 0.77 20.61
CA ASP A 15 16.13 0.42 22.03
C ASP A 15 16.68 -0.99 22.25
N SER A 16 18.01 -1.11 22.14
CA SER A 16 18.76 -2.35 22.33
C SER A 16 18.74 -2.88 23.78
N ARG A 17 18.11 -2.18 24.73
CA ARG A 17 18.04 -2.61 26.14
C ARG A 17 16.92 -3.62 26.39
N LYS A 18 15.99 -3.76 25.45
CA LYS A 18 14.85 -4.67 25.54
C LYS A 18 15.19 -6.03 24.93
N ASN A 19 15.76 -6.88 25.76
CA ASN A 19 16.06 -8.26 25.39
C ASN A 19 14.80 -9.14 25.45
N GLY A 20 14.67 -10.07 24.51
CA GLY A 20 13.56 -11.03 24.45
C GLY A 20 12.25 -10.48 23.89
N SER A 21 12.27 -9.33 23.21
CA SER A 21 11.11 -8.85 22.46
C SER A 21 10.86 -9.70 21.23
N THR A 22 9.59 -9.82 20.83
CA THR A 22 9.19 -10.51 19.59
C THR A 22 9.20 -9.61 18.36
N ILE A 23 9.69 -8.37 18.52
CA ILE A 23 9.76 -7.39 17.44
C ILE A 23 10.95 -7.68 16.55
N GLU A 24 10.68 -7.77 15.24
CA GLU A 24 11.66 -8.01 14.20
C GLU A 24 11.60 -6.91 13.14
N ILE A 25 12.77 -6.53 12.61
CA ILE A 25 12.86 -5.59 11.48
C ILE A 25 12.25 -6.26 10.24
N GLY A 26 11.38 -5.53 9.55
CA GLY A 26 10.65 -5.98 8.37
C GLY A 26 9.28 -6.58 8.67
N SER A 27 8.99 -6.93 9.93
CA SER A 27 7.72 -7.50 10.35
C SER A 27 6.65 -6.42 10.54
N ILE A 28 5.39 -6.83 10.35
CA ILE A 28 4.20 -5.96 10.43
C ILE A 28 3.42 -6.29 11.70
N TYR A 29 3.06 -5.25 12.46
CA TYR A 29 2.32 -5.37 13.71
C TYR A 29 1.12 -4.41 13.74
N ASP A 30 0.14 -4.71 14.58
CA ASP A 30 -0.99 -3.85 14.89
C ASP A 30 -0.65 -2.92 16.05
N GLY A 31 -0.84 -1.61 15.87
CA GLY A 31 -0.52 -0.60 16.88
C GLY A 31 -1.47 0.58 16.86
N ILE A 32 -1.29 1.48 17.83
CA ILE A 32 -2.12 2.68 17.99
C ILE A 32 -1.31 3.89 17.56
N LEU A 33 -1.64 4.48 16.41
CA LEU A 33 -1.06 5.73 15.95
C LEU A 33 -1.62 6.90 16.77
N ASN A 34 -0.73 7.68 17.36
CA ASN A 34 -1.04 8.99 17.90
C ASN A 34 -0.73 10.05 16.84
N LYS A 35 -1.78 10.65 16.26
CA LYS A 35 -1.65 11.62 15.16
C LYS A 35 -0.98 12.94 15.59
N ASN A 36 -0.92 13.22 16.90
CA ASN A 36 -0.35 14.48 17.38
C ASN A 36 1.19 14.46 17.37
N ASN A 37 1.80 13.29 17.56
CA ASN A 37 3.26 13.14 17.64
C ASN A 37 3.82 12.16 16.60
N ASN A 38 2.99 11.71 15.65
CA ASN A 38 3.36 10.81 14.56
C ASN A 38 4.09 9.53 15.05
N ALA A 39 3.60 8.97 16.15
CA ALA A 39 4.19 7.81 16.80
C ALA A 39 3.15 6.68 16.96
N VAL A 40 3.57 5.46 16.71
CA VAL A 40 2.79 4.24 16.92
C VAL A 40 3.17 3.61 18.25
N TRP A 41 2.18 3.39 19.09
CA TRP A 41 2.32 2.64 20.34
C TRP A 41 1.98 1.18 20.12
N PHE A 42 2.85 0.30 20.59
CA PHE A 42 2.70 -1.14 20.46
C PHE A 42 3.03 -1.81 21.80
N ASN A 43 2.22 -2.80 22.21
CA ASN A 43 2.53 -3.63 23.36
C ASN A 43 2.85 -5.04 22.86
N ASP A 44 4.07 -5.48 23.13
CA ASP A 44 4.53 -6.83 22.83
C ASP A 44 3.84 -7.87 23.74
N VAL A 45 3.83 -9.13 23.35
CA VAL A 45 3.27 -10.26 24.11
C VAL A 45 3.92 -10.46 25.48
N ASN A 46 5.11 -9.90 25.66
CA ASN A 46 5.88 -9.91 26.91
C ASN A 46 5.62 -8.66 27.78
N ASP A 47 4.50 -7.96 27.57
CA ASP A 47 4.13 -6.70 28.24
C ASP A 47 5.16 -5.57 28.09
N GLN A 48 5.96 -5.61 27.00
CA GLN A 48 6.91 -4.56 26.69
C GLN A 48 6.25 -3.50 25.81
N SER A 49 6.17 -2.25 26.29
CA SER A 49 5.60 -1.13 25.54
C SER A 49 6.63 -0.45 24.66
N TRP A 50 6.39 -0.42 23.35
CA TRP A 50 7.23 0.17 22.33
C TRP A 50 6.58 1.43 21.74
N VAL A 51 7.45 2.35 21.32
CA VAL A 51 7.06 3.55 20.59
C VAL A 51 7.88 3.57 19.31
N PHE A 52 7.20 3.54 18.17
CA PHE A 52 7.80 3.66 16.86
C PHE A 52 7.43 4.98 16.22
N TRP A 53 8.42 5.74 15.79
CA TRP A 53 8.25 6.98 15.03
C TRP A 53 8.04 6.67 13.55
N VAL A 54 6.93 7.17 13.00
CA VAL A 54 6.57 6.99 11.59
C VAL A 54 7.57 7.74 10.71
N ASN A 55 8.03 7.07 9.64
CA ASN A 55 9.08 7.50 8.70
C ASN A 55 10.52 7.53 9.28
N ASP A 56 10.74 6.97 10.47
CA ASP A 56 12.09 6.84 11.06
C ASP A 56 12.34 5.39 11.50
N THR A 57 11.52 4.91 12.45
CA THR A 57 11.64 3.54 12.99
C THR A 57 10.54 2.60 12.53
N CYS A 58 9.47 3.14 11.95
CA CYS A 58 8.45 2.36 11.26
C CYS A 58 7.86 3.09 10.05
N GLU A 59 7.25 2.31 9.17
CA GLU A 59 6.39 2.80 8.09
C GLU A 59 4.96 2.35 8.38
N LEU A 60 3.99 3.26 8.23
CA LEU A 60 2.59 2.87 8.30
C LEU A 60 2.25 2.06 7.05
N ILE A 61 1.68 0.88 7.27
CA ILE A 61 1.10 0.12 6.17
C ILE A 61 -0.28 0.68 5.92
N ASP A 62 -0.44 1.29 4.76
CA ASP A 62 -1.75 1.75 4.31
C ASP A 62 -2.70 0.55 4.34
N GLN A 63 -3.83 0.67 5.04
CA GLN A 63 -4.78 -0.43 5.18
C GLN A 63 -5.26 -0.92 3.81
N ASN A 64 -5.26 -0.04 2.81
CA ASN A 64 -5.64 -0.37 1.45
C ASN A 64 -4.57 -1.13 0.67
N GLU A 65 -3.27 -0.91 0.92
CA GLU A 65 -2.21 -1.76 0.34
C GLU A 65 -2.27 -3.20 0.87
N GLN A 66 -2.84 -3.37 2.07
CA GLN A 66 -3.02 -4.67 2.70
C GLN A 66 -4.26 -5.44 2.20
N PHE A 67 -5.20 -4.78 1.54
CA PHE A 67 -6.32 -5.45 0.86
C PHE A 67 -6.02 -5.80 -0.60
N LEU A 68 -4.85 -5.41 -1.12
CA LEU A 68 -4.43 -5.81 -2.45
C LEU A 68 -3.79 -7.19 -2.39
N THR A 69 -4.31 -8.10 -3.20
CA THR A 69 -3.64 -9.36 -3.53
C THR A 69 -2.31 -9.08 -4.23
N GLU A 70 -1.39 -10.04 -4.24
CA GLU A 70 -0.09 -9.90 -4.93
C GLU A 70 -0.25 -9.48 -6.40
N LEU A 71 -1.27 -10.03 -7.09
CA LEU A 71 -1.58 -9.66 -8.48
C LEU A 71 -2.05 -8.20 -8.60
N GLU A 72 -2.89 -7.74 -7.67
CA GLU A 72 -3.34 -6.35 -7.64
C GLU A 72 -2.20 -5.38 -7.35
N GLN A 73 -1.29 -5.73 -6.42
CA GLN A 73 -0.09 -4.93 -6.13
C GLN A 73 0.81 -4.82 -7.36
N GLN A 74 1.02 -5.93 -8.07
CA GLN A 74 1.83 -5.93 -9.29
C GLN A 74 1.21 -5.06 -10.39
N VAL A 75 -0.12 -5.13 -10.60
CA VAL A 75 -0.81 -4.27 -11.57
C VAL A 75 -0.78 -2.80 -11.16
N VAL A 76 -0.95 -2.48 -9.87
CA VAL A 76 -0.83 -1.11 -9.36
C VAL A 76 0.58 -0.56 -9.57
N SER A 77 1.62 -1.37 -9.34
CA SER A 77 3.01 -0.96 -9.60
C SER A 77 3.21 -0.65 -11.09
N ALA A 78 2.72 -1.52 -11.98
CA ALA A 78 2.80 -1.28 -13.42
C ALA A 78 2.05 -0.01 -13.85
N LEU A 79 0.89 0.27 -13.27
CA LEU A 79 0.14 1.51 -13.55
C LEU A 79 0.85 2.77 -13.06
N LYS A 80 1.45 2.73 -11.86
CA LYS A 80 2.19 3.85 -11.27
C LYS A 80 3.39 4.25 -12.13
N ASP A 81 4.02 3.28 -12.78
CA ASP A 81 5.15 3.50 -13.69
C ASP A 81 4.70 3.79 -15.13
N GLY A 82 3.39 3.97 -15.37
CA GLY A 82 2.80 4.23 -16.68
C GLY A 82 3.03 5.65 -17.19
N ASP A 83 2.52 5.93 -18.38
CA ASP A 83 2.60 7.28 -18.97
C ASP A 83 1.64 8.24 -18.24
N ASP A 84 2.08 9.48 -18.07
CA ASP A 84 1.22 10.55 -17.56
C ASP A 84 0.23 10.97 -18.64
N PHE A 85 -1.04 10.60 -18.46
CA PHE A 85 -2.15 11.03 -19.31
C PHE A 85 -3.21 11.72 -18.44
N GLU A 86 -3.58 12.95 -18.80
CA GLU A 86 -4.48 13.79 -17.99
C GLU A 86 -4.01 13.96 -16.53
N ASP A 87 -2.71 14.19 -16.34
CA ASP A 87 -2.04 14.31 -15.03
C ASP A 87 -2.22 13.07 -14.12
N MET A 88 -2.53 11.91 -14.72
CA MET A 88 -2.67 10.64 -14.02
C MET A 88 -1.81 9.54 -14.67
N PRO A 89 -1.10 8.71 -13.88
CA PRO A 89 -0.42 7.54 -14.40
C PRO A 89 -1.44 6.59 -15.04
N THR A 90 -1.24 6.30 -16.33
CA THR A 90 -2.23 5.62 -17.16
C THR A 90 -1.58 4.56 -18.03
N GLU A 91 -2.25 3.41 -18.16
CA GLU A 91 -1.84 2.34 -19.08
C GLU A 91 -3.01 1.73 -19.83
N CYS A 92 -2.74 1.15 -21.01
CA CYS A 92 -3.67 0.25 -21.69
C CYS A 92 -3.46 -1.20 -21.23
N ILE A 93 -4.41 -2.08 -21.57
CA ILE A 93 -4.31 -3.49 -21.14
C ILE A 93 -3.14 -4.23 -21.78
N GLU A 94 -2.78 -3.88 -23.02
CA GLU A 94 -1.66 -4.47 -23.74
C GLU A 94 -0.32 -4.15 -23.06
N ASN A 95 -0.11 -2.89 -22.66
CA ASN A 95 1.09 -2.50 -21.93
C ASN A 95 1.15 -3.18 -20.56
N LEU A 96 0.02 -3.32 -19.86
CA LEU A 96 -0.01 -4.07 -18.59
C LEU A 96 0.33 -5.54 -18.79
N GLU A 97 -0.08 -6.16 -19.90
CA GLU A 97 0.29 -7.54 -20.24
C GLU A 97 1.79 -7.68 -20.43
N ASP A 98 2.43 -6.76 -21.18
CA ASP A 98 3.87 -6.76 -21.40
C ASP A 98 4.66 -6.52 -20.09
N ARG A 99 4.18 -5.63 -19.22
CA ARG A 99 4.88 -5.25 -17.97
C ARG A 99 4.71 -6.27 -16.85
N THR A 100 3.55 -6.92 -16.78
CA THR A 100 3.24 -7.86 -15.70
C THR A 100 3.43 -9.33 -16.09
N GLY A 101 3.46 -9.63 -17.40
CA GLY A 101 3.44 -10.99 -17.93
C GLY A 101 2.10 -11.72 -17.71
N MET A 102 1.06 -11.03 -17.26
CA MET A 102 -0.25 -11.61 -17.00
C MET A 102 -1.10 -11.64 -18.26
N SER A 103 -1.79 -12.76 -18.51
CA SER A 103 -2.76 -12.82 -19.61
C SER A 103 -3.86 -11.76 -19.47
N THR A 104 -4.36 -11.26 -20.60
CA THR A 104 -5.48 -10.31 -20.66
C THR A 104 -6.69 -10.71 -19.79
N LYS A 105 -6.98 -12.02 -19.69
CA LYS A 105 -8.10 -12.53 -18.86
C LYS A 105 -7.88 -12.28 -17.37
N VAL A 106 -6.66 -12.50 -16.88
CA VAL A 106 -6.28 -12.25 -15.49
C VAL A 106 -6.33 -10.75 -15.21
N LEU A 107 -5.72 -9.94 -16.09
CA LEU A 107 -5.71 -8.49 -15.97
C LEU A 107 -7.12 -7.90 -15.88
N ARG A 108 -8.06 -8.35 -16.72
CA ARG A 108 -9.46 -7.90 -16.64
C ARG A 108 -10.10 -8.19 -15.27
N GLY A 109 -9.79 -9.35 -14.68
CA GLY A 109 -10.27 -9.70 -13.33
C GLY A 109 -9.66 -8.80 -12.26
N VAL A 110 -8.35 -8.59 -12.31
CA VAL A 110 -7.59 -7.74 -11.38
C VAL A 110 -8.05 -6.28 -11.47
N LEU A 111 -8.10 -5.71 -12.68
CA LEU A 111 -8.56 -4.34 -12.93
C LEU A 111 -10.01 -4.14 -12.49
N SER A 112 -10.89 -5.12 -12.73
CA SER A 112 -12.27 -5.05 -12.23
C SER A 112 -12.33 -5.00 -10.70
N SER A 113 -11.44 -5.72 -10.00
CA SER A 113 -11.32 -5.66 -8.55
C SER A 113 -10.80 -4.30 -8.07
N LEU A 114 -9.75 -3.78 -8.70
CA LEU A 114 -9.16 -2.47 -8.40
C LEU A 114 -10.13 -1.30 -8.63
N ILE A 115 -10.96 -1.38 -9.68
CA ILE A 115 -12.02 -0.39 -9.93
C ILE A 115 -13.08 -0.42 -8.82
N LYS A 116 -13.48 -1.61 -8.35
CA LYS A 116 -14.42 -1.73 -7.21
C LYS A 116 -13.86 -1.18 -5.91
N LYS A 117 -12.53 -1.17 -5.76
CA LYS A 117 -11.82 -0.58 -4.63
C LYS A 117 -11.54 0.92 -4.78
N ASP A 118 -12.00 1.55 -5.88
CA ASP A 118 -11.75 2.96 -6.23
C ASP A 118 -10.26 3.35 -6.31
N ILE A 119 -9.40 2.37 -6.62
CA ILE A 119 -7.94 2.58 -6.78
C ILE A 119 -7.61 2.91 -8.25
N VAL A 120 -8.38 2.33 -9.18
CA VAL A 120 -8.21 2.50 -10.62
C VAL A 120 -9.52 2.97 -11.22
N GLN A 121 -9.43 3.83 -12.23
CA GLN A 121 -10.56 4.24 -13.06
C GLN A 121 -10.33 3.84 -14.51
N SER A 122 -11.37 3.34 -15.17
CA SER A 122 -11.32 3.11 -16.62
C SER A 122 -11.71 4.37 -17.38
N GLY A 123 -11.01 4.63 -18.48
CA GLY A 123 -11.30 5.67 -19.46
C GLY A 123 -11.06 5.17 -20.88
N GLU A 124 -10.91 6.11 -21.81
CA GLU A 124 -10.65 5.82 -23.22
C GLU A 124 -9.58 6.79 -23.73
N PHE A 125 -8.53 6.24 -24.33
CA PHE A 125 -7.53 7.04 -25.02
C PHE A 125 -8.13 7.68 -26.29
N PRO A 126 -7.54 8.76 -26.83
CA PRO A 126 -8.03 9.40 -28.07
C PRO A 126 -8.07 8.47 -29.29
N ASN A 127 -7.33 7.37 -29.26
CA ASN A 127 -7.30 6.34 -30.32
C ASN A 127 -8.37 5.24 -30.15
N GLY A 128 -9.24 5.34 -29.15
CA GLY A 128 -10.31 4.38 -28.86
C GLY A 128 -9.90 3.17 -28.01
N LEU A 129 -8.64 3.12 -27.53
CA LEU A 129 -8.20 2.05 -26.63
C LEU A 129 -8.70 2.32 -25.20
N THR A 130 -9.04 1.26 -24.47
CA THR A 130 -9.39 1.38 -23.05
C THR A 130 -8.16 1.77 -22.24
N ALA A 131 -8.29 2.87 -21.50
CA ALA A 131 -7.26 3.37 -20.59
C ALA A 131 -7.59 3.02 -19.14
N PHE A 132 -6.58 2.78 -18.32
CA PHE A 132 -6.71 2.56 -16.89
C PHE A 132 -5.86 3.59 -16.15
N HIS A 133 -6.50 4.47 -15.40
CA HIS A 133 -5.88 5.57 -14.65
C HIS A 133 -5.70 5.16 -13.19
N TYR A 134 -4.50 5.31 -12.66
CA TYR A 134 -4.25 5.16 -11.23
C TYR A 134 -4.69 6.42 -10.48
N ARG A 135 -5.67 6.30 -9.58
CA ARG A 135 -6.20 7.45 -8.82
C ARG A 135 -5.48 7.70 -7.50
N GLY A 136 -4.65 6.75 -7.06
CA GLY A 136 -4.17 6.72 -5.69
C GLY A 136 -5.15 6.03 -4.75
N ILE A 137 -4.73 5.89 -3.50
CA ILE A 137 -5.55 5.34 -2.43
C ILE A 137 -6.28 6.51 -1.75
N SER A 138 -7.55 6.70 -2.10
CA SER A 138 -8.40 7.73 -1.49
C SER A 138 -8.63 7.42 -0.01
N HIS A 139 -8.12 8.28 0.87
CA HIS A 139 -8.44 8.29 2.29
C HIS A 139 -9.75 9.06 2.50
N SER A 140 -10.87 8.36 2.65
CA SER A 140 -12.14 8.93 3.15
C SER A 140 -12.40 8.54 4.59
#